data_AF-A0A6I3U5G7-F1
#
_entry.id   AF-A0A6I3U5G7-F1
#
_cell.length_a   1.000
_cell.length_b   1.000
_cell.length_c   1.000
_cell.angle_alpha   90.00
_cell.angle_beta   90.00
_cell.angle_gamma   90.00
#
_symmetry.space_group_name_H-M   'P 1'
#
loop_
_entity.id
_entity.type
_entity.pdbx_description
1 polymer ?
#
loop_
_entity_poly.entity_id
_entity_poly.type
_entity_poly.pdbx_seq_one_letter_code
_entity_poly.pdbx_strand_id
1 'polypeptide(L)'
;MSDSSLLVDRLNESWKNTDQFESIQDYQSQNQLIYQNLTKFTPYYNKEFIVHEGNALTPEQEILKTKKIKSIVGLKGTEFVVDGSDIDTIMLHFEDGSQKRYKVTSTGKFSI
;
A
#
# COMPACT_ATOMS: atom_id res chain seq x y z
N MET A 1 -12.07 29.03 -19.11
CA MET A 1 -11.51 28.26 -17.99
C MET A 1 -12.49 27.13 -17.68
N SER A 2 -12.35 25.93 -18.27
CA SER A 2 -13.28 24.81 -17.95
C SER A 2 -12.87 23.43 -18.47
N ASP A 3 -11.98 23.31 -19.46
CA ASP A 3 -11.72 22.01 -20.10
C ASP A 3 -10.68 21.15 -19.35
N SER A 4 -9.71 21.80 -18.72
CA SER A 4 -8.65 21.11 -17.96
C SER A 4 -9.15 20.49 -16.65
N SER A 5 -10.17 21.05 -15.98
CA SER A 5 -10.68 20.46 -14.73
C SER A 5 -11.42 19.15 -15.00
N LEU A 6 -12.24 19.09 -16.04
CA LEU A 6 -12.95 17.87 -16.45
C LEU A 6 -12.00 16.77 -16.93
N LEU A 7 -10.87 17.14 -17.54
CA LEU A 7 -9.79 16.19 -17.85
C LEU A 7 -9.10 15.67 -16.58
N VAL A 8 -8.73 16.56 -15.66
CA VAL A 8 -8.11 16.19 -14.38
C VAL A 8 -9.04 15.30 -13.54
N ASP A 9 -10.34 15.59 -13.51
CA ASP A 9 -11.33 14.80 -12.79
C ASP A 9 -11.49 13.41 -13.41
N ARG A 10 -11.60 13.32 -14.75
CA ARG A 10 -11.66 12.02 -15.46
C ARG A 10 -10.39 11.19 -15.30
N LEU A 11 -9.23 11.83 -15.34
CA LEU A 11 -7.96 11.16 -15.07
C LEU A 11 -7.93 10.70 -13.61
N ASN A 12 -8.29 11.54 -12.64
CA ASN A 12 -8.38 11.14 -11.23
C ASN A 12 -9.36 9.98 -11.00
N GLU A 13 -10.48 9.92 -11.70
CA GLU A 13 -11.41 8.78 -11.65
C GLU A 13 -10.81 7.51 -12.28
N SER A 14 -10.13 7.63 -13.42
CA SER A 14 -9.36 6.54 -14.04
C SER A 14 -8.28 6.01 -13.10
N TRP A 15 -7.59 6.88 -12.37
CA TRP A 15 -6.58 6.50 -11.37
C TRP A 15 -7.22 5.85 -10.14
N LYS A 16 -8.43 6.25 -9.74
CA LYS A 16 -9.20 5.56 -8.69
C LYS A 16 -9.61 4.14 -9.10
N ASN A 17 -9.78 3.86 -10.39
CA ASN A 17 -10.03 2.50 -10.89
C ASN A 17 -8.82 1.56 -10.78
N THR A 18 -7.64 2.05 -10.37
CA THR A 18 -6.47 1.21 -10.08
C THR A 18 -6.73 0.22 -8.94
N ASP A 19 -7.72 0.46 -8.08
CA ASP A 19 -8.09 -0.44 -6.97
C ASP A 19 -9.03 -1.61 -7.38
N GLN A 20 -9.36 -1.74 -8.67
CA GLN A 20 -10.14 -2.88 -9.15
C GLN A 20 -9.22 -4.10 -9.33
N PHE A 21 -9.36 -5.06 -8.42
CA PHE A 21 -8.71 -6.39 -8.44
C PHE A 21 -9.65 -7.50 -8.94
N GLU A 22 -10.94 -7.21 -9.09
CA GLU A 22 -12.00 -8.20 -9.36
C GLU A 22 -11.81 -8.96 -10.68
N SER A 23 -11.10 -8.37 -11.65
CA SER A 23 -10.77 -8.99 -12.93
C SER A 23 -9.49 -9.82 -12.91
N ILE A 24 -8.73 -9.80 -11.81
CA ILE A 24 -7.47 -10.53 -11.67
C ILE A 24 -7.77 -11.98 -11.28
N GLN A 25 -7.02 -12.91 -11.87
CA GLN A 25 -7.11 -14.32 -11.54
C GLN A 25 -6.85 -14.54 -10.04
N ASP A 26 -7.56 -15.50 -9.44
CA ASP A 26 -7.47 -15.86 -8.02
C ASP A 26 -7.89 -14.75 -7.05
N TYR A 27 -8.59 -13.71 -7.55
CA TYR A 27 -9.20 -12.70 -6.69
C TYR A 27 -10.14 -13.32 -5.65
N GLN A 28 -10.11 -12.75 -4.45
CA GLN A 28 -10.93 -13.15 -3.31
C GLN A 28 -11.53 -11.91 -2.67
N SER A 29 -12.86 -11.80 -2.65
CA SER A 29 -13.55 -10.61 -2.16
C SER A 29 -13.27 -10.30 -0.69
N GLN A 30 -13.07 -11.34 0.14
CA GLN A 30 -12.65 -11.19 1.54
C GLN A 30 -11.28 -10.54 1.73
N ASN A 31 -10.42 -10.59 0.70
CA ASN A 31 -9.06 -10.04 0.73
C ASN A 31 -8.97 -8.66 0.05
N GLN A 32 -10.09 -8.05 -0.35
CA GLN A 32 -10.09 -6.76 -1.04
C GLN A 32 -9.32 -5.67 -0.28
N LEU A 33 -9.48 -5.62 1.05
CA LEU A 33 -8.74 -4.66 1.88
C LEU A 33 -7.24 -4.98 1.95
N ILE A 34 -6.87 -6.27 1.92
CA ILE A 34 -5.46 -6.69 1.87
C ILE A 34 -4.82 -6.15 0.59
N TYR A 35 -5.45 -6.37 -0.56
CA TYR A 35 -4.90 -5.94 -1.85
C TYR A 35 -4.73 -4.42 -1.89
N GLN A 36 -5.71 -3.66 -1.39
CA GLN A 36 -5.62 -2.20 -1.26
C GLN A 36 -4.52 -1.73 -0.31
N ASN A 37 -4.26 -2.47 0.76
CA ASN A 37 -3.19 -2.13 1.69
C ASN A 37 -1.82 -2.48 1.11
N LEU A 38 -1.69 -3.60 0.38
CA LEU A 38 -0.46 -4.01 -0.27
C LEU A 38 0.00 -3.02 -1.34
N THR A 39 -0.91 -2.43 -2.14
CA THR A 39 -0.53 -1.38 -3.12
C THR A 39 0.17 -0.18 -2.48
N LYS A 40 -0.08 0.10 -1.20
CA LYS A 40 0.61 1.18 -0.46
C LYS A 40 2.07 0.84 -0.17
N PHE A 41 2.38 -0.45 0.04
CA PHE A 41 3.75 -0.92 0.23
C PHE A 41 4.50 -1.09 -1.08
N THR A 42 3.79 -1.50 -2.14
CA THR A 42 4.38 -1.90 -3.42
C THR A 42 3.77 -1.12 -4.60
N PRO A 43 3.89 0.22 -4.62
CA PRO A 43 3.18 1.08 -5.58
C PRO A 43 3.55 0.82 -7.05
N TYR A 44 4.67 0.16 -7.32
CA TYR A 44 5.17 -0.14 -8.66
C TYR A 44 5.02 -1.61 -9.08
N TYR A 45 4.46 -2.46 -8.22
CA TYR A 45 4.22 -3.87 -8.57
C TYR A 45 2.91 -4.02 -9.35
N ASN A 46 2.84 -5.03 -10.21
CA ASN A 46 1.63 -5.35 -10.96
C ASN A 46 0.56 -6.00 -10.06
N LYS A 47 -0.70 -5.92 -10.49
CA LYS A 47 -1.85 -6.34 -9.67
C LYS A 47 -1.92 -7.84 -9.45
N GLU A 48 -1.49 -8.65 -10.42
CA GLU A 48 -1.42 -10.10 -10.32
C GLU A 48 -0.49 -10.52 -9.18
N PHE A 49 0.65 -9.84 -9.03
CA PHE A 49 1.55 -10.06 -7.91
C PHE A 49 0.90 -9.67 -6.58
N ILE A 50 0.21 -8.52 -6.52
CA ILE A 50 -0.50 -8.09 -5.32
C ILE A 50 -1.57 -9.11 -4.88
N VAL A 51 -2.33 -9.69 -5.82
CA VAL A 51 -3.34 -10.72 -5.51
C VAL A 51 -2.69 -12.02 -5.04
N HIS A 52 -1.62 -12.47 -5.71
CA HIS A 52 -0.84 -13.64 -5.29
C HIS A 52 -0.34 -13.51 -3.86
N GLU A 53 0.36 -12.41 -3.56
CA GLU A 53 0.90 -12.16 -2.22
C GLU A 53 -0.21 -11.98 -1.18
N GLY A 54 -1.28 -11.26 -1.53
CA GLY A 54 -2.42 -11.04 -0.65
C GLY A 54 -3.12 -12.34 -0.23
N ASN A 55 -3.20 -13.32 -1.14
CA ASN A 55 -3.75 -14.64 -0.85
C ASN A 55 -2.80 -15.53 -0.03
N ALA A 56 -1.49 -15.32 -0.15
CA ALA A 56 -0.47 -16.07 0.58
C ALA A 56 -0.23 -15.56 2.02
N LEU A 57 -0.85 -14.45 2.43
CA LEU A 57 -0.66 -13.85 3.75
C LEU A 57 -1.09 -14.77 4.90
N THR A 58 -0.26 -14.82 5.93
CA THR A 58 -0.50 -15.61 7.14
C THR A 58 -1.42 -14.86 8.13
N PRO A 59 -1.98 -15.56 9.14
CA PRO A 59 -2.79 -14.92 10.18
C PRO A 59 -2.09 -13.79 10.94
N GLU A 60 -0.76 -13.79 11.01
CA GLU A 60 0.04 -12.76 11.71
C GLU A 60 -0.12 -11.36 11.09
N GLN A 61 -0.60 -11.27 9.85
CA GLN A 61 -0.81 -10.03 9.11
C GLN A 61 -2.25 -9.51 9.20
N GLU A 62 -2.97 -9.88 10.27
CA GLU A 62 -4.37 -9.49 10.54
C GLU A 62 -4.61 -7.96 10.46
N ILE A 63 -3.59 -7.14 10.74
CA ILE A 63 -3.72 -5.69 10.63
C ILE A 63 -4.06 -5.23 9.20
N LEU A 64 -3.57 -5.95 8.18
CA LEU A 64 -3.86 -5.66 6.78
C LEU A 64 -5.28 -6.07 6.37
N LYS A 65 -5.91 -6.94 7.17
CA LYS A 65 -7.31 -7.38 6.98
C LYS A 65 -8.32 -6.48 7.70
N THR A 66 -7.88 -5.74 8.71
CA THR A 66 -8.78 -5.04 9.63
C THR A 66 -8.67 -3.53 9.57
N LYS A 67 -7.51 -2.98 9.19
CA LYS A 67 -7.28 -1.53 9.17
C LYS A 67 -6.86 -1.04 7.79
N LYS A 68 -7.56 -0.03 7.29
CA LYS A 68 -7.22 0.64 6.03
C LYS A 68 -6.05 1.60 6.24
N ILE A 69 -4.97 1.39 5.50
CA ILE A 69 -3.77 2.23 5.55
C ILE A 69 -4.01 3.50 4.76
N LYS A 70 -3.80 4.64 5.42
CA LYS A 70 -3.85 5.97 4.81
C LYS A 70 -2.50 6.37 4.25
N SER A 71 -1.43 6.19 5.03
CA SER A 71 -0.06 6.55 4.63
C SER A 71 0.98 5.70 5.35
N ILE A 72 2.12 5.52 4.70
CA ILE A 72 3.31 4.85 5.25
C ILE A 72 4.42 5.89 5.35
N VAL A 73 5.06 5.94 6.52
CA VAL A 73 6.10 6.93 6.84
C VAL A 73 7.37 6.20 7.27
N GLY A 74 8.49 6.53 6.63
CA GLY A 74 9.82 6.04 7.01
C GLY A 74 10.41 6.85 8.15
N LEU A 75 11.00 6.17 9.14
CA LEU A 75 11.60 6.77 10.32
C LEU A 75 13.00 6.18 10.58
N LYS A 76 13.86 6.99 11.21
CA LYS A 76 15.11 6.55 11.86
C LYS A 76 14.98 6.85 13.35
N GLY A 77 14.78 5.81 14.15
CA GLY A 77 14.33 5.95 15.53
C GLY A 77 12.97 6.64 15.63
N THR A 78 12.95 7.92 16.00
CA THR A 78 11.73 8.75 16.09
C THR A 78 11.66 9.86 15.05
N GLU A 79 12.72 10.04 14.26
CA GLU A 79 12.83 11.12 13.29
C GLU A 79 12.28 10.71 11.94
N PHE A 80 11.59 11.63 11.27
CA PHE A 80 11.08 11.42 9.92
C PHE A 80 12.20 11.53 8.89
N VAL A 81 12.24 10.55 7.97
CA VAL A 81 13.22 10.51 6.89
C VAL A 81 12.50 10.69 5.56
N VAL A 82 12.91 11.72 4.80
CA VAL A 82 12.24 12.13 3.55
C VAL A 82 12.64 11.25 2.37
N ASP A 83 13.90 10.86 2.27
CA ASP A 83 14.47 10.15 1.12
C ASP A 83 14.37 8.61 1.24
N GLY A 84 13.96 8.10 2.41
CA GLY A 84 13.87 6.67 2.70
C GLY A 84 15.21 5.98 2.95
N SER A 85 16.32 6.71 2.92
CA SER A 85 17.66 6.19 3.20
C SER A 85 17.81 5.90 4.69
N ASP A 86 18.48 4.80 5.06
CA ASP A 86 18.76 4.44 6.46
C ASP A 86 17.54 4.36 7.41
N ILE A 87 16.34 4.09 6.89
CA ILE A 87 15.18 3.84 7.75
C ILE A 87 15.38 2.56 8.57
N ASP A 88 15.05 2.63 9.85
CA ASP A 88 15.03 1.45 10.74
C ASP A 88 13.60 1.07 11.16
N THR A 89 12.64 1.96 10.88
CA THR A 89 11.26 1.84 11.32
C THR A 89 10.33 2.38 10.25
N ILE A 90 9.22 1.67 10.01
CA ILE A 90 8.07 2.22 9.28
C ILE A 90 6.92 2.46 10.24
N MET A 91 6.20 3.55 10.03
CA MET A 91 4.96 3.84 10.74
C MET A 91 3.79 3.81 9.76
N LEU A 92 2.85 2.91 10.02
CA LEU A 92 1.57 2.87 9.34
C LEU A 92 0.63 3.84 10.04
N HIS A 93 0.03 4.75 9.27
CA HIS A 93 -1.06 5.60 9.72
C HIS A 93 -2.35 5.12 9.04
N PHE A 94 -3.36 4.84 9.84
CA PHE A 94 -4.63 4.29 9.37
C PHE A 94 -5.70 5.37 9.22
N GLU A 95 -6.75 5.08 8.46
CA GLU A 95 -7.89 6.00 8.27
C GLU A 95 -8.65 6.30 9.57
N ASP A 96 -8.59 5.40 10.56
CA ASP A 96 -9.17 5.59 11.90
C ASP A 96 -8.32 6.51 12.81
N GLY A 97 -7.20 7.05 12.29
CA GLY A 97 -6.26 7.91 13.01
C GLY A 97 -5.27 7.16 13.90
N SER A 98 -5.39 5.84 14.06
CA SER A 98 -4.43 5.04 14.81
C SER A 98 -3.12 4.86 14.04
N GLN A 99 -2.06 4.50 14.76
CA GLN A 99 -0.71 4.31 14.21
C GLN A 99 -0.09 3.02 14.71
N LYS A 100 0.72 2.38 13.87
CA LYS A 100 1.50 1.19 14.24
C LYS A 100 2.90 1.27 13.67
N ARG A 101 3.91 0.94 14.49
CA ARG A 101 5.32 0.95 14.10
C ARG A 101 5.84 -0.47 13.92
N TYR A 102 6.62 -0.68 12.87
CA TYR A 102 7.32 -1.92 12.57
C TYR A 102 8.80 -1.64 12.35
N LYS A 103 9.67 -2.49 12.88
CA LYS A 103 11.10 -2.43 12.57
C LYS A 103 11.32 -2.91 11.14
N VAL A 104 12.18 -2.21 10.42
CA VAL A 104 12.64 -2.60 9.09
C VAL A 104 13.83 -3.52 9.26
N THR A 105 13.76 -4.70 8.65
CA THR A 105 14.91 -5.60 8.50
C THR A 105 15.27 -5.67 7.02
N SER A 106 16.52 -5.39 6.69
CA SER A 106 17.02 -5.55 5.33
C SER A 106 17.30 -7.04 5.10
N THR A 107 16.41 -7.72 4.40
CA THR A 107 16.57 -9.12 4.01
C THR A 107 16.83 -9.30 2.52
N GLY A 108 16.66 -8.25 1.71
CA GLY A 108 16.87 -8.26 0.27
C GLY A 108 17.86 -7.18 -0.18
N LYS A 109 18.87 -7.58 -0.96
CA LYS A 109 19.64 -6.65 -1.81
C LYS A 109 18.95 -6.59 -3.16
N PHE A 110 18.31 -5.46 -3.47
CA PHE A 110 17.90 -5.14 -4.83
C PHE A 110 19.04 -4.33 -5.46
N SER A 111 19.70 -4.87 -6.47
CA SER A 111 20.72 -4.18 -7.25
C SER A 111 20.20 -4.09 -8.68
N ILE A 112 20.11 -2.86 -9.19
CA ILE A 112 19.82 -2.59 -10.61
C ILE A 112 21.09 -2.72 -11.44
#